data_AF-M5J5S8-F1
#
_entry.id   AF-M5J5S8-F1
#
_cell.length_a   1.000
_cell.length_b   1.000
_cell.length_c   1.000
_cell.angle_alpha   90.00
_cell.angle_beta   90.00
_cell.angle_gamma   90.00
#
_symmetry.space_group_name_H-M   'P 1'
#
loop_
_entity.id
_entity.type
_entity.pdbx_description
1 polymer ?
#
loop_
_entity_poly.entity_id
_entity_poly.type
_entity_poly.pdbx_seq_one_letter_code
_entity_poly.pdbx_strand_id
1 'polypeptide(L)'
;MSKWIFKLIKNIFYRLRPLILFILCGLAFIVLMQMQYAHLALTPRNFFDTANRCFQAAQHHEQPIDHYQPASIHRTVYFYVNTHGHDQSTLPYWHEAVQGWNKTNVVTLQPTNDIAAATITLVPQSISLSQNTVGLTNTQSSLTTQQINGRYQYRNHNISQCELDLKKMKTYGYTKQEIVNVAEHELGHALGLKHSQAVRSVMGADNRFFNIQQTDADHLADIFSKTTPNHPVNQSISCHIAGS
;
A
#
# COMPACT_ATOMS: atom_id res chain seq x y z
N MET A 1 10.09 27.06 -62.68
CA MET A 1 8.84 26.66 -62.01
C MET A 1 7.99 27.88 -61.71
N SER A 2 6.69 27.86 -62.02
CA SER A 2 5.82 29.03 -61.90
C SER A 2 5.53 29.38 -60.43
N LYS A 3 5.44 30.69 -60.12
CA LYS A 3 5.11 31.21 -58.78
C LYS A 3 3.79 30.65 -58.21
N TRP A 4 2.91 30.15 -59.08
CA TRP A 4 1.64 29.55 -58.73
C TRP A 4 1.80 28.17 -58.06
N ILE A 5 2.75 27.35 -58.53
CA ILE A 5 3.06 26.04 -57.96
C ILE A 5 3.57 26.20 -56.51
N PHE A 6 4.42 27.19 -56.25
CA PHE A 6 4.90 27.48 -54.90
C PHE A 6 3.79 27.95 -53.94
N LYS A 7 2.82 28.73 -54.44
CA LYS A 7 1.64 29.14 -53.65
C LYS A 7 0.75 27.94 -53.31
N LEU A 8 0.52 27.05 -54.27
CA LEU A 8 -0.30 25.86 -54.09
C LEU A 8 0.33 24.91 -53.06
N ILE A 9 1.64 24.64 -53.18
CA ILE A 9 2.38 23.77 -52.24
C ILE A 9 2.37 24.37 -50.82
N LYS A 10 2.62 25.67 -50.67
CA LYS A 10 2.54 26.32 -49.35
C LYS A 10 1.15 26.22 -48.74
N ASN A 11 0.09 26.44 -49.52
CA ASN A 11 -1.28 26.41 -49.02
C ASN A 11 -1.72 25.00 -48.58
N ILE A 12 -1.30 23.96 -49.32
CA ILE A 12 -1.51 22.56 -48.94
C ILE A 12 -0.74 22.24 -47.65
N PHE A 13 0.51 22.68 -47.53
CA PHE A 13 1.34 22.46 -46.35
C PHE A 13 0.74 23.11 -45.09
N TYR A 14 0.23 24.34 -45.18
CA TYR A 14 -0.43 25.01 -44.07
C TYR A 14 -1.75 24.34 -43.65
N ARG A 15 -2.50 23.75 -44.59
CA ARG A 15 -3.75 23.03 -44.28
C ARG A 15 -3.53 21.65 -43.66
N LEU A 16 -2.44 20.96 -44.00
CA LEU A 16 -2.12 19.63 -43.46
C LEU A 16 -1.32 19.68 -42.15
N ARG A 17 -0.61 20.78 -41.88
CA ARG A 17 0.18 20.99 -40.65
C ARG A 17 -0.59 20.74 -39.34
N PRO A 18 -1.83 21.26 -39.12
CA PRO A 18 -2.54 20.99 -37.86
C PRO A 18 -2.93 19.51 -37.71
N LEU A 19 -3.27 18.83 -38.80
CA LEU A 19 -3.62 17.40 -38.79
C LEU A 19 -2.40 16.54 -38.43
N ILE A 20 -1.24 16.85 -39.01
CA ILE A 20 0.02 16.15 -38.72
C ILE A 20 0.45 16.39 -37.26
N LEU A 21 0.33 17.61 -36.76
CA LEU A 21 0.60 17.93 -35.34
C LEU A 21 -0.36 17.18 -34.40
N PHE A 22 -1.65 17.07 -34.76
CA PHE A 22 -2.62 16.33 -33.97
C PHE A 22 -2.29 14.83 -33.90
N ILE A 23 -1.88 14.24 -35.03
CA ILE A 23 -1.48 12.82 -35.08
C ILE A 23 -0.18 12.60 -34.29
N LEU A 24 0.82 13.47 -34.42
CA LEU A 24 2.08 13.36 -33.67
C LEU A 24 1.86 13.54 -32.17
N CYS A 25 1.04 14.51 -31.75
CA CYS A 25 0.67 14.68 -30.33
C CYS A 25 -0.16 13.51 -29.81
N GLY A 26 -1.10 12.98 -30.61
CA GLY A 26 -1.90 11.81 -30.24
C GLY A 26 -1.04 10.56 -30.09
N LEU A 27 -0.09 10.32 -30.99
CA LEU A 27 0.87 9.22 -30.89
C LEU A 27 1.83 9.40 -29.71
N ALA A 28 2.33 10.62 -29.46
CA ALA A 28 3.14 10.91 -28.28
C ALA A 28 2.34 10.72 -26.98
N PHE A 29 1.06 11.11 -26.96
CA PHE A 29 0.16 10.88 -25.82
C PHE A 29 -0.10 9.39 -25.61
N ILE A 30 -0.34 8.61 -26.67
CA ILE A 30 -0.50 7.15 -26.59
C ILE A 30 0.79 6.49 -26.10
N VAL A 31 1.97 6.92 -26.58
CA VAL A 31 3.27 6.41 -26.11
C VAL A 31 3.52 6.80 -24.65
N LEU A 32 3.21 8.02 -24.23
CA LEU A 32 3.31 8.46 -22.82
C LEU A 32 2.32 7.70 -21.92
N MET A 33 1.11 7.44 -22.42
CA MET A 33 0.10 6.62 -21.74
C MET A 33 0.60 5.17 -21.62
N GLN A 34 1.18 4.60 -22.67
CA GLN A 34 1.78 3.25 -22.66
C GLN A 34 3.02 3.16 -21.76
N MET A 35 3.84 4.22 -21.66
CA MET A 35 4.98 4.27 -20.74
C MET A 35 4.52 4.33 -19.27
N GLN A 36 3.39 4.96 -18.97
CA GLN A 36 2.80 4.94 -17.62
C GLN A 36 2.21 3.57 -17.24
N TYR A 37 1.78 2.74 -18.22
CA TYR A 37 1.34 1.36 -17.98
C TYR A 37 2.49 0.34 -17.97
N ALA A 38 3.60 0.60 -18.68
CA ALA A 38 4.74 -0.30 -18.73
C ALA A 38 5.55 -0.35 -17.42
N HIS A 39 5.38 0.62 -16.51
CA HIS A 39 6.06 0.63 -15.20
C HIS A 39 5.37 -0.17 -14.08
N LEU A 40 4.19 -0.76 -14.31
CA LEU A 40 3.41 -1.38 -13.22
C LEU A 40 2.87 -2.79 -13.50
N ALA A 41 3.53 -3.55 -14.38
CA ALA A 41 3.45 -5.01 -14.29
C ALA A 41 4.34 -5.50 -13.14
N LEU A 42 3.94 -5.16 -11.90
CA LEU A 42 4.58 -5.69 -10.70
C LEU A 42 4.16 -7.14 -10.56
N THR A 43 4.96 -8.05 -11.10
CA THR A 43 4.90 -9.47 -10.74
C THR A 43 5.35 -9.63 -9.28
N PRO A 44 5.02 -10.74 -8.59
CA PRO A 44 5.37 -10.94 -7.18
C PRO A 44 6.87 -10.73 -6.90
N ARG A 45 7.72 -11.15 -7.85
CA ARG A 45 9.18 -10.96 -7.77
C ARG A 45 9.58 -9.48 -7.86
N ASN A 46 8.98 -8.72 -8.78
CA ASN A 46 9.26 -7.28 -8.94
C ASN A 46 8.76 -6.46 -7.74
N PHE A 47 7.63 -6.85 -7.15
CA PHE A 47 7.14 -6.26 -5.90
C PHE A 47 8.12 -6.54 -4.75
N PHE A 48 8.53 -7.80 -4.59
CA PHE A 48 9.48 -8.22 -3.55
C PHE A 48 10.82 -7.48 -3.67
N ASP A 49 11.38 -7.43 -4.87
CA ASP A 49 12.65 -6.75 -5.14
C ASP A 49 12.57 -5.24 -4.88
N THR A 50 11.43 -4.62 -5.19
CA THR A 50 11.24 -3.18 -4.97
C THR A 50 11.05 -2.86 -3.49
N ALA A 51 10.23 -3.62 -2.78
CA ALA A 51 10.06 -3.47 -1.33
C ALA A 51 11.37 -3.74 -0.57
N ASN A 52 12.17 -4.74 -0.99
CA ASN A 52 13.47 -5.03 -0.39
C ASN A 52 14.50 -3.93 -0.66
N ARG A 53 14.49 -3.31 -1.85
CA ARG A 53 15.33 -2.13 -2.15
C ARG A 53 14.96 -0.92 -1.31
N CYS A 54 13.67 -0.65 -1.12
CA CYS A 54 13.19 0.42 -0.25
C CYS A 54 13.59 0.20 1.21
N PHE A 55 13.55 -1.05 1.70
CA PHE A 55 14.04 -1.42 3.02
C PHE A 55 15.54 -1.11 3.17
N GLN A 56 16.37 -1.56 2.23
CA GLN A 56 17.81 -1.27 2.26
C GLN A 56 18.09 0.24 2.21
N ALA A 57 17.36 0.99 1.40
CA ALA A 57 17.48 2.45 1.33
C ALA A 57 17.11 3.15 2.64
N ALA A 58 16.10 2.65 3.37
CA ALA A 58 15.70 3.18 4.68
C ALA A 58 16.73 2.88 5.77
N GLN A 59 17.48 1.77 5.69
CA GLN A 59 18.56 1.46 6.63
C GLN A 59 19.80 2.36 6.49
N HIS A 60 19.93 3.10 5.37
CA HIS A 60 21.10 3.94 5.08
C HIS A 60 20.98 5.41 5.50
N HIS A 61 19.96 5.79 6.28
CA HIS A 61 19.83 7.14 6.83
C HIS A 61 19.50 7.11 8.33
N GLU A 62 20.50 7.35 9.18
CA GLU A 62 20.51 8.42 10.22
C GLU A 62 21.72 8.29 11.18
N GLN A 63 22.35 9.43 11.46
CA GLN A 63 23.34 9.73 12.51
C GLN A 63 22.75 10.86 13.39
N PRO A 64 23.23 11.07 14.63
CA PRO A 64 22.37 11.10 15.82
C PRO A 64 21.85 12.50 16.21
N ILE A 65 20.70 12.55 16.88
CA ILE A 65 20.29 13.69 17.70
C ILE A 65 20.04 13.22 19.14
N ASP A 66 20.75 13.88 20.05
CA ASP A 66 20.86 13.57 21.47
C ASP A 66 19.75 14.29 22.25
N HIS A 67 18.72 13.53 22.64
CA HIS A 67 17.78 13.86 23.70
C HIS A 67 17.28 12.53 24.25
N TYR A 68 17.24 12.37 25.58
CA TYR A 68 16.81 11.16 26.28
C TYR A 68 15.53 10.56 25.66
N GLN A 69 15.72 9.54 24.80
CA GLN A 69 14.70 8.79 24.10
C GLN A 69 14.37 7.56 24.96
N PRO A 70 13.12 7.35 25.42
CA PRO A 70 12.71 6.01 25.77
C PRO A 70 12.98 5.15 24.52
N ALA A 71 13.68 4.02 24.69
CA ALA A 71 14.18 3.16 23.61
C ALA A 71 13.23 3.18 22.41
N SER A 72 13.71 3.67 21.26
CA SER A 72 12.92 3.88 20.04
C SER A 72 12.08 2.63 19.77
N ILE A 73 10.78 2.71 20.02
CA ILE A 73 9.90 1.56 19.89
C ILE A 73 9.71 1.31 18.40
N HIS A 74 10.51 0.38 17.88
CA HIS A 74 10.53 -0.03 16.48
C HIS A 74 10.29 -1.53 16.37
N ARG A 75 9.47 -1.95 15.39
CA ARG A 75 9.27 -3.38 15.11
C ARG A 75 9.39 -3.71 13.63
N THR A 76 10.06 -4.81 13.33
CA THR A 76 9.95 -5.46 12.02
C THR A 76 8.73 -6.38 12.00
N VAL A 77 7.89 -6.21 11.00
CA VAL A 77 6.67 -6.99 10.77
C VAL A 77 6.76 -7.57 9.37
N TYR A 78 6.65 -8.89 9.26
CA TYR A 78 6.74 -9.58 7.97
C TYR A 78 5.37 -9.69 7.32
N PHE A 79 5.31 -9.40 6.03
CA PHE A 79 4.09 -9.57 5.25
C PHE A 79 4.30 -10.45 4.02
N TYR A 80 3.30 -11.26 3.70
CA TYR A 80 3.26 -12.10 2.51
C TYR A 80 2.22 -11.56 1.52
N VAL A 81 2.51 -11.63 0.23
CA VAL A 81 1.55 -11.23 -0.82
C VAL A 81 0.99 -12.49 -1.48
N ASN A 82 -0.29 -12.77 -1.24
CA ASN A 82 -0.94 -13.93 -1.83
C ASN A 82 -1.42 -13.63 -3.26
N THR A 83 -0.55 -13.85 -4.23
CA THR A 83 -0.88 -13.62 -5.65
C THR A 83 -1.52 -14.82 -6.34
N HIS A 84 -1.71 -15.95 -5.65
CA HIS A 84 -2.17 -17.18 -6.30
C HIS A 84 -3.65 -17.09 -6.66
N GLY A 85 -3.97 -17.05 -7.96
CA GLY A 85 -5.36 -16.95 -8.43
C GLY A 85 -6.01 -15.57 -8.28
N HIS A 86 -5.24 -14.54 -7.92
CA HIS A 86 -5.72 -13.17 -7.72
C HIS A 86 -5.17 -12.22 -8.78
N ASP A 87 -6.00 -11.28 -9.26
CA ASP A 87 -5.54 -10.14 -10.04
C ASP A 87 -4.59 -9.28 -9.18
N GLN A 88 -3.45 -8.92 -9.75
CA GLN A 88 -2.38 -8.17 -9.08
C GLN A 88 -2.57 -6.65 -9.21
N SER A 89 -3.69 -6.19 -9.75
CA SER A 89 -3.96 -4.78 -10.02
C SER A 89 -3.95 -3.85 -8.81
N THR A 90 -4.03 -4.37 -7.57
CA THR A 90 -3.88 -3.53 -6.36
C THR A 90 -2.46 -3.41 -5.82
N LEU A 91 -1.50 -4.22 -6.31
CA LEU A 91 -0.13 -4.23 -5.78
C LEU A 91 0.55 -2.85 -5.75
N PRO A 92 0.36 -1.95 -6.73
CA PRO A 92 0.95 -0.61 -6.66
C PRO A 92 0.47 0.20 -5.44
N TYR A 93 -0.80 0.06 -5.04
CA TYR A 93 -1.35 0.79 -3.89
C TYR A 93 -0.87 0.21 -2.56
N TRP A 94 -0.81 -1.13 -2.46
CA TRP A 94 -0.21 -1.79 -1.30
C TRP A 94 1.26 -1.41 -1.12
N HIS A 95 2.01 -1.31 -2.21
CA HIS A 95 3.40 -0.88 -2.18
C HIS A 95 3.54 0.55 -1.63
N GLU A 96 2.73 1.49 -2.10
CA GLU A 96 2.74 2.88 -1.60
C GLU A 96 2.32 2.95 -0.12
N ALA A 97 1.34 2.17 0.30
CA ALA A 97 0.92 2.11 1.69
C ALA A 97 1.99 1.51 2.63
N VAL A 98 2.70 0.45 2.19
CA VAL A 98 3.86 -0.10 2.90
C VAL A 98 4.95 0.95 3.07
N GLN A 99 5.24 1.72 2.02
CA GLN A 99 6.19 2.82 2.11
C GLN A 99 5.72 3.93 3.05
N GLY A 100 4.42 4.25 3.06
CA GLY A 100 3.83 5.22 3.98
C GLY A 100 4.10 4.84 5.43
N TRP A 101 3.80 3.60 5.82
CA TRP A 101 4.05 3.11 7.18
C TRP A 101 5.53 3.04 7.52
N ASN A 102 6.39 2.58 6.59
CA ASN A 102 7.84 2.51 6.83
C ASN A 102 8.48 3.89 7.05
N LYS A 103 7.96 4.95 6.41
CA LYS A 103 8.43 6.34 6.59
C LYS A 103 8.17 6.89 8.00
N THR A 104 7.30 6.24 8.79
CA THR A 104 7.04 6.66 10.18
C THR A 104 8.18 6.29 11.13
N ASN A 105 9.08 5.39 10.73
CA ASN A 105 10.14 4.80 11.56
C ASN A 105 9.67 4.02 12.80
N VAL A 106 8.35 3.87 13.02
CA VAL A 106 7.78 3.05 14.11
C VAL A 106 7.73 1.57 13.73
N VAL A 107 7.60 1.27 12.44
CA VAL A 107 7.53 -0.09 11.90
C VAL A 107 8.38 -0.24 10.66
N THR A 108 8.97 -1.42 10.50
CA THR A 108 9.46 -1.93 9.21
C THR A 108 8.55 -3.04 8.74
N LEU A 109 7.71 -2.76 7.76
CA LEU A 109 7.00 -3.75 6.97
C LEU A 109 7.97 -4.36 5.95
N GLN A 110 8.33 -5.61 6.16
CA GLN A 110 9.28 -6.34 5.32
C GLN A 110 8.56 -7.48 4.58
N PRO A 111 8.68 -7.58 3.25
CA PRO A 111 8.06 -8.68 2.52
C PRO A 111 8.76 -10.01 2.86
N THR A 112 8.02 -11.10 2.87
CA THR A 112 8.56 -12.48 2.96
C THR A 112 7.90 -13.39 1.92
N ASN A 113 8.64 -14.40 1.46
CA ASN A 113 8.09 -15.49 0.65
C ASN A 113 7.70 -16.71 1.53
N ASP A 114 8.07 -16.68 2.80
CA ASP A 114 7.68 -17.68 3.79
C ASP A 114 6.40 -17.20 4.50
N ILE A 115 5.26 -17.79 4.11
CA ILE A 115 3.96 -17.47 4.70
C ILE A 115 3.92 -17.79 6.20
N ALA A 116 4.70 -18.76 6.69
CA ALA A 116 4.73 -19.10 8.11
C ALA A 116 5.46 -18.03 8.95
N ALA A 117 6.33 -17.23 8.32
CA ALA A 117 6.99 -16.08 8.94
C ALA A 117 6.14 -14.80 8.87
N ALA A 118 5.11 -14.74 8.01
CA ALA A 118 4.28 -13.56 7.85
C ALA A 118 3.22 -13.43 8.95
N THR A 119 3.04 -12.22 9.45
CA THR A 119 1.91 -11.86 10.33
C THR A 119 0.83 -11.06 9.59
N ILE A 120 1.14 -10.59 8.38
CA ILE A 120 0.18 -9.90 7.50
C ILE A 120 0.19 -10.61 6.15
N THR A 121 -0.99 -10.91 5.62
CA THR A 121 -1.20 -11.39 4.25
C THR A 121 -1.94 -10.32 3.47
N LEU A 122 -1.35 -9.85 2.38
CA LEU A 122 -1.99 -8.95 1.43
C LEU A 122 -2.63 -9.78 0.31
N VAL A 123 -3.92 -9.60 0.10
CA VAL A 123 -4.66 -10.25 -0.99
C VAL A 123 -4.92 -9.21 -2.08
N PRO A 124 -4.26 -9.32 -3.25
CA PRO A 124 -4.27 -8.26 -4.26
C PRO A 124 -5.62 -8.03 -4.95
N GLN A 125 -6.58 -8.94 -4.86
CA GLN A 125 -7.96 -8.62 -5.20
C GLN A 125 -8.90 -9.61 -4.53
N SER A 126 -9.88 -9.08 -3.79
CA SER A 126 -11.04 -9.84 -3.35
C SER A 126 -12.19 -9.57 -4.30
N ILE A 127 -12.74 -10.63 -4.90
CA ILE A 127 -13.76 -10.51 -5.96
C ILE A 127 -15.17 -10.28 -5.34
N SER A 128 -15.30 -10.35 -4.01
CA SER A 128 -16.59 -10.41 -3.33
C SER A 128 -16.58 -9.84 -1.90
N LEU A 129 -16.08 -8.62 -1.70
CA LEU A 129 -16.35 -7.91 -0.43
C LEU A 129 -17.85 -7.56 -0.33
N SER A 130 -18.43 -7.66 0.87
CA SER A 130 -19.86 -7.39 1.13
C SER A 130 -20.32 -6.03 0.61
N GLN A 131 -21.63 -5.88 0.38
CA GLN A 131 -22.27 -4.91 -0.54
C GLN A 131 -21.50 -3.62 -0.87
N ASN A 132 -21.13 -2.79 0.11
CA ASN A 132 -20.43 -1.52 -0.14
C ASN A 132 -18.96 -1.51 0.30
N THR A 133 -18.45 -2.58 0.89
CA THR A 133 -17.09 -2.63 1.44
C THR A 133 -16.02 -2.55 0.35
N VAL A 134 -15.10 -1.58 0.45
CA VAL A 134 -13.98 -1.39 -0.49
C VAL A 134 -12.64 -1.84 0.07
N GLY A 135 -12.46 -1.80 1.39
CA GLY A 135 -11.29 -2.31 2.11
C GLY A 135 -11.74 -3.20 3.27
N LEU A 136 -10.99 -4.27 3.53
CA LEU A 136 -11.28 -5.20 4.62
C LEU A 136 -9.98 -5.71 5.24
N THR A 137 -9.92 -5.67 6.57
CA THR A 137 -8.88 -6.34 7.36
C THR A 137 -9.51 -7.31 8.34
N ASN A 138 -9.17 -8.57 8.19
CA ASN A 138 -9.53 -9.63 9.14
C ASN A 138 -8.29 -9.99 9.94
N THR A 139 -8.33 -9.78 11.25
CA THR A 139 -7.26 -10.13 12.17
C THR A 139 -7.70 -11.25 13.09
N GLN A 140 -6.88 -12.29 13.19
CA GLN A 140 -7.04 -13.38 14.15
C GLN A 140 -5.81 -13.43 15.04
N SER A 141 -6.00 -13.54 16.34
CA SER A 141 -4.88 -13.78 17.25
C SER A 141 -4.52 -15.27 17.25
N SER A 142 -3.25 -15.55 16.98
CA SER A 142 -2.66 -16.88 16.97
C SER A 142 -1.66 -17.02 18.11
N LEU A 143 -1.66 -18.19 18.75
CA LEU A 143 -0.69 -18.59 19.77
C LEU A 143 0.33 -19.52 19.12
N THR A 144 1.53 -19.03 18.85
CA THR A 144 2.66 -19.89 18.46
C THR A 144 3.42 -20.32 19.70
N THR A 145 3.72 -21.61 19.78
CA THR A 145 4.56 -22.17 20.84
C THR A 145 5.94 -22.45 20.25
N GLN A 146 6.96 -21.78 20.75
CA GLN A 146 8.35 -22.03 20.35
C GLN A 146 9.16 -22.52 21.54
N GLN A 147 9.89 -23.63 21.36
CA GLN A 147 10.84 -24.08 22.36
C GLN A 147 12.18 -23.36 22.16
N ILE A 148 12.55 -22.50 23.10
CA ILE A 148 13.83 -21.78 23.10
C ILE A 148 14.59 -22.22 24.35
N ASN A 149 15.80 -22.75 24.19
CA ASN A 149 16.66 -23.22 25.29
C ASN A 149 15.95 -24.21 26.23
N GLY A 150 15.17 -25.14 25.68
CA GLY A 150 14.45 -26.16 26.46
C GLY A 150 13.21 -25.65 27.21
N ARG A 151 12.81 -24.38 27.01
CA ARG A 151 11.60 -23.80 27.61
C ARG A 151 10.58 -23.46 26.53
N TYR A 152 9.32 -23.80 26.77
CA TYR A 152 8.22 -23.36 25.93
C TYR A 152 7.99 -21.85 26.14
N GLN A 153 8.08 -21.10 25.06
CA GLN A 153 7.63 -19.72 24.98
C GLN A 153 6.38 -19.67 24.14
N TYR A 154 5.32 -19.11 24.71
CA TYR A 154 4.09 -18.82 23.99
C TYR A 154 4.23 -17.41 23.44
N ARG A 155 4.05 -17.23 22.13
CA ARG A 155 3.92 -15.91 21.51
C ARG A 155 2.53 -15.76 20.93
N ASN A 156 1.83 -14.74 21.38
CA ASN A 156 0.67 -14.23 20.66
C ASN A 156 1.19 -13.41 19.49
N HIS A 157 0.70 -13.71 18.30
CA HIS A 157 0.85 -12.83 17.15
C HIS A 157 -0.48 -12.72 16.44
N ASN A 158 -0.80 -11.50 16.01
CA ASN A 158 -1.93 -11.28 15.12
C ASN A 158 -1.54 -11.76 13.73
N ILE A 159 -2.40 -12.56 13.12
CA ILE A 159 -2.35 -12.90 11.71
C ILE A 159 -3.48 -12.11 11.06
N SER A 160 -3.12 -11.19 10.18
CA SER A 160 -4.07 -10.30 9.53
C SER A 160 -4.09 -10.55 8.03
N GLN A 161 -5.29 -10.59 7.45
CA GLN A 161 -5.50 -10.64 6.01
C GLN A 161 -6.13 -9.32 5.57
N CYS A 162 -5.48 -8.63 4.64
CA CYS A 162 -5.91 -7.33 4.13
C CYS A 162 -6.33 -7.45 2.66
N GLU A 163 -7.47 -6.87 2.31
CA GLU A 163 -8.08 -6.98 0.99
C GLU A 163 -8.58 -5.62 0.50
N LEU A 164 -8.47 -5.38 -0.81
CA LEU A 164 -9.11 -4.24 -1.49
C LEU A 164 -9.99 -4.74 -2.62
N ASP A 165 -11.15 -4.09 -2.80
CA ASP A 165 -12.02 -4.28 -3.96
C ASP A 165 -11.84 -3.12 -4.95
N LEU A 166 -10.81 -3.25 -5.78
CA LEU A 166 -10.47 -2.24 -6.78
C LEU A 166 -11.59 -2.00 -7.80
N LYS A 167 -12.40 -3.02 -8.10
CA LYS A 167 -13.52 -2.89 -9.04
C LYS A 167 -14.59 -1.97 -8.46
N LYS A 168 -14.91 -2.15 -7.18
CA LYS A 168 -15.87 -1.31 -6.46
C LYS A 168 -15.34 0.11 -6.26
N MET A 169 -14.08 0.27 -5.86
CA MET A 169 -13.43 1.59 -5.75
C MET A 169 -13.47 2.38 -7.07
N LYS A 170 -13.20 1.72 -8.20
CA LYS A 170 -13.34 2.34 -9.53
C LYS A 170 -14.77 2.74 -9.84
N THR A 171 -15.75 1.91 -9.48
CA THR A 171 -17.18 2.22 -9.63
C THR A 171 -17.57 3.47 -8.83
N TYR A 172 -17.01 3.64 -7.63
CA TYR A 172 -17.21 4.82 -6.78
C TYR A 172 -16.31 6.01 -7.11
N GLY A 173 -15.54 5.95 -8.20
CA GLY A 173 -14.72 7.07 -8.67
C GLY A 173 -13.54 7.41 -7.77
N TYR A 174 -12.98 6.44 -7.06
CA TYR A 174 -11.78 6.65 -6.24
C TYR A 174 -10.58 7.04 -7.12
N THR A 175 -9.88 8.08 -6.70
CA THR A 175 -8.58 8.44 -7.24
C THR A 175 -7.50 7.48 -6.76
N LYS A 176 -6.34 7.51 -7.42
CA LYS A 176 -5.17 6.72 -7.02
C LYS A 176 -4.81 6.92 -5.54
N GLN A 177 -4.76 8.18 -5.08
CA GLN A 177 -4.36 8.50 -3.71
C GLN A 177 -5.39 8.01 -2.69
N GLU A 178 -6.68 8.07 -3.01
CA GLU A 178 -7.72 7.57 -2.11
C GLU A 178 -7.63 6.05 -1.94
N ILE A 179 -7.27 5.32 -2.99
CA ILE A 179 -7.01 3.87 -2.89
C ILE A 179 -5.78 3.60 -2.00
N VAL A 180 -4.72 4.40 -2.13
CA VAL A 180 -3.55 4.32 -1.23
C VAL A 180 -3.96 4.58 0.22
N ASN A 181 -4.78 5.60 0.49
CA ASN A 181 -5.23 5.92 1.85
C ASN A 181 -6.06 4.76 2.46
N VAL A 182 -6.92 4.11 1.68
CA VAL A 182 -7.64 2.90 2.14
C VAL A 182 -6.64 1.77 2.41
N ALA A 183 -5.66 1.54 1.54
CA ALA A 183 -4.62 0.53 1.77
C ALA A 183 -3.79 0.83 3.04
N GLU A 184 -3.45 2.09 3.30
CA GLU A 184 -2.77 2.53 4.53
C GLU A 184 -3.63 2.26 5.76
N HIS A 185 -4.94 2.54 5.68
CA HIS A 185 -5.91 2.25 6.75
C HIS A 185 -5.99 0.77 7.09
N GLU A 186 -6.13 -0.10 6.07
CA GLU A 186 -6.20 -1.54 6.26
C GLU A 186 -4.88 -2.10 6.87
N LEU A 187 -3.72 -1.60 6.41
CA LEU A 187 -2.44 -1.93 7.04
C LEU A 187 -2.37 -1.46 8.50
N GLY A 188 -2.95 -0.30 8.83
CA GLY A 188 -3.03 0.17 10.20
C GLY A 188 -3.81 -0.81 11.09
N HIS A 189 -4.93 -1.33 10.61
CA HIS A 189 -5.66 -2.40 11.31
C HIS A 189 -4.83 -3.67 11.48
N ALA A 190 -4.09 -4.08 10.45
CA ALA A 190 -3.22 -5.25 10.52
C ALA A 190 -2.06 -5.08 11.52
N LEU A 191 -1.61 -3.84 11.73
CA LEU A 191 -0.61 -3.47 12.73
C LEU A 191 -1.20 -3.34 14.15
N GLY A 192 -2.52 -3.40 14.29
CA GLY A 192 -3.24 -3.40 15.57
C GLY A 192 -3.94 -2.09 15.92
N LEU A 193 -3.92 -1.07 15.04
CA LEU A 193 -4.66 0.16 15.25
C LEU A 193 -6.17 -0.09 15.13
N LYS A 194 -6.94 0.60 15.97
CA LYS A 194 -8.40 0.68 15.87
C LYS A 194 -8.78 1.99 15.17
N HIS A 195 -10.07 2.14 14.83
CA HIS A 195 -10.55 3.41 14.32
C HIS A 195 -10.23 4.57 15.26
N SER A 196 -9.79 5.67 14.67
CA SER A 196 -9.52 6.93 15.35
C SER A 196 -10.76 7.83 15.32
N GLN A 197 -10.95 8.58 16.39
CA GLN A 197 -11.95 9.66 16.46
C GLN A 197 -11.35 11.02 16.04
N ALA A 198 -10.05 11.06 15.69
CA ALA A 198 -9.42 12.29 15.23
C ALA A 198 -9.98 12.70 13.87
N VAL A 199 -10.26 13.99 13.70
CA VAL A 199 -10.82 14.57 12.46
C VAL A 199 -9.94 14.30 11.23
N ARG A 200 -8.62 14.21 11.44
CA ARG A 200 -7.63 13.90 10.40
C ARG A 200 -6.81 12.70 10.87
N SER A 201 -7.09 11.54 10.32
CA SER A 201 -6.39 10.29 10.64
C SER A 201 -6.61 9.32 9.51
N VAL A 202 -5.57 8.54 9.17
CA VAL A 202 -5.74 7.45 8.22
C VAL A 202 -6.71 6.40 8.76
N MET A 203 -6.80 6.27 10.08
CA MET A 203 -7.66 5.34 10.81
C MET A 203 -9.08 5.86 11.05
N GLY A 204 -9.53 6.93 10.39
CA GLY A 204 -10.95 7.30 10.43
C GLY A 204 -11.83 6.21 9.80
N ALA A 205 -13.00 5.91 10.39
CA ALA A 205 -13.83 4.77 9.99
C ALA A 205 -14.27 4.77 8.51
N ASP A 206 -14.51 5.96 7.96
CA ASP A 206 -14.88 6.16 6.55
C ASP A 206 -13.76 6.88 5.77
N ASN A 207 -12.51 6.76 6.23
CA ASN A 207 -11.42 7.54 5.66
C ASN A 207 -11.06 7.06 4.25
N ARG A 208 -11.16 7.98 3.29
CA ARG A 208 -10.50 7.90 1.98
C ARG A 208 -9.58 9.09 1.72
N PHE A 209 -9.60 10.14 2.55
CA PHE A 209 -9.02 11.45 2.22
C PHE A 209 -7.67 11.73 2.89
N PHE A 210 -7.44 11.18 4.07
CA PHE A 210 -6.22 11.44 4.84
C PHE A 210 -5.28 10.25 4.73
N ASN A 211 -4.01 10.55 4.46
CA ASN A 211 -2.91 9.60 4.57
C ASN A 211 -2.50 9.42 6.04
N ILE A 212 -1.50 8.59 6.31
CA ILE A 212 -0.92 8.42 7.66
C ILE A 212 -0.54 9.78 8.28
N GLN A 213 -1.11 10.08 9.45
CA GLN A 213 -0.76 11.26 10.25
C GLN A 213 0.18 10.87 11.39
N GLN A 214 0.88 11.85 11.97
CA GLN A 214 1.78 11.61 13.11
C GLN A 214 1.05 10.96 14.29
N THR A 215 -0.20 11.34 14.55
CA THR A 215 -1.02 10.73 15.61
C THR A 215 -1.26 9.24 15.41
N ASP A 216 -1.31 8.78 14.16
CA ASP A 216 -1.47 7.36 13.83
C ASP A 216 -0.17 6.59 14.16
N ALA A 217 0.99 7.18 13.84
CA ALA A 217 2.31 6.64 14.19
C ALA A 217 2.54 6.60 15.70
N ASP A 218 2.18 7.67 16.42
CA ASP A 218 2.33 7.75 17.88
C ASP A 218 1.47 6.69 18.59
N HIS A 219 0.23 6.50 18.14
CA HIS A 219 -0.63 5.43 18.65
C HIS A 219 -0.07 4.03 18.36
N LEU A 220 0.54 3.83 17.19
CA LEU A 220 1.18 2.56 16.86
C LEU A 220 2.38 2.29 17.76
N ALA A 221 3.21 3.30 18.02
CA ALA A 221 4.34 3.20 18.93
C ALA A 221 3.88 2.87 20.36
N ASP A 222 2.78 3.47 20.82
CA ASP A 222 2.17 3.18 22.10
C ASP A 222 1.71 1.71 22.18
N ILE A 223 1.03 1.19 21.15
CA ILE A 223 0.65 -0.24 21.06
C ILE A 223 1.90 -1.12 21.15
N PHE A 224 2.96 -0.79 20.42
CA PHE A 224 4.21 -1.54 20.42
C PHE A 224 4.99 -1.44 21.74
N SER A 225 4.76 -0.41 22.55
CA SER A 225 5.35 -0.32 23.89
C SER A 225 4.62 -1.20 24.90
N LYS A 226 3.30 -1.37 24.74
CA LYS A 226 2.42 -2.08 25.69
C LYS A 226 2.28 -3.57 25.39
N THR A 227 2.42 -3.97 24.14
CA THR A 227 2.28 -5.37 23.73
C THR A 227 3.60 -6.12 23.89
N THR A 228 3.87 -6.71 25.06
CA THR A 228 4.81 -7.84 25.10
C THR A 228 4.12 -9.08 24.50
N PRO A 229 4.82 -10.09 23.94
CA PRO A 229 4.21 -11.22 23.23
C PRO A 229 3.21 -12.08 24.03
N ASN A 230 2.96 -11.78 25.31
CA ASN A 230 2.31 -12.65 26.26
C ASN A 230 1.03 -12.03 26.82
N HIS A 231 0.01 -11.83 25.97
CA HIS A 231 -1.36 -11.81 26.45
C HIS A 231 -2.32 -12.38 25.40
N PRO A 232 -3.01 -13.51 25.70
CA PRO A 232 -3.95 -14.10 24.77
C PRO A 232 -5.22 -13.26 24.71
N VAL A 233 -5.49 -12.72 23.54
CA VAL A 233 -6.81 -12.21 23.20
C VAL A 233 -7.31 -13.07 22.06
N ASN A 234 -8.08 -14.12 22.36
CA ASN A 234 -8.75 -14.91 21.32
C ASN A 234 -9.91 -14.08 20.74
N GLN A 235 -9.59 -13.12 19.88
CA GLN A 235 -10.57 -12.27 19.20
C GLN A 235 -10.25 -12.24 17.70
N SER A 236 -11.25 -12.57 16.90
CA SER A 236 -11.28 -12.25 15.49
C SER A 236 -11.87 -10.86 15.34
N ILE A 237 -11.10 -9.91 14.81
CA ILE A 237 -11.54 -8.54 14.54
C ILE A 237 -11.63 -8.38 13.03
N SER A 238 -12.80 -7.98 12.55
CA SER A 238 -13.01 -7.63 11.14
C SER A 238 -13.33 -6.14 11.06
N CYS A 239 -12.48 -5.38 10.39
CA CYS A 239 -12.65 -3.95 10.15
C CYS A 239 -12.79 -3.72 8.64
N HIS A 240 -13.65 -2.78 8.26
CA HIS A 240 -13.90 -2.50 6.86
C HIS A 240 -14.15 -1.02 6.61
N ILE A 241 -13.72 -0.54 5.44
CA ILE A 241 -14.13 0.75 4.89
C ILE A 241 -15.28 0.53 3.92
N ALA A 242 -16.40 1.21 4.15
CA ALA A 242 -17.49 1.31 3.21
C ALA A 242 -17.14 2.31 2.08
N GLY A 243 -17.44 1.93 0.85
CA GLY A 243 -17.37 2.81 -0.29
C GLY A 243 -18.63 3.64 -0.44
N SER A 244 -18.45 4.85 -0.96
CA SER A 244 -19.48 5.85 -1.25
C SER A 244 -19.08 6.63 -2.49
#